data_AF-A0A3R7XEG1-F1
#
_entry.id   AF-A0A3R7XEG1-F1
#
_cell.length_a   1.000
_cell.length_b   1.000
_cell.length_c   1.000
_cell.angle_alpha   90.00
_cell.angle_beta   90.00
_cell.angle_gamma   90.00
#
_symmetry.space_group_name_H-M   'P 1'
#
loop_
_entity.id
_entity.type
_entity.pdbx_description
1 polymer ?
#
loop_
_entity_poly.entity_id
_entity_poly.type
_entity_poly.pdbx_seq_one_letter_code
_entity_poly.pdbx_strand_id
1 'polypeptide(L)'
;MHTASTRDLEAATGIPKSCVARWMQQATQPLLADGPLKRYNLSGAGHSEEIPDTAALVAYMHKLRDAERAVTCTHLVNFLKRHHRPWLNVYLATKKAEYPSLLRLL
;
A
#
# COMPACT_ATOMS: atom_id res chain seq x y z
N MET A 1 -7.49 -27.63 23.82
CA MET A 1 -7.74 -27.19 22.42
C MET A 1 -9.20 -27.51 22.11
N HIS A 2 -10.11 -26.54 22.22
CA HIS A 2 -11.52 -26.76 21.88
C HIS A 2 -11.65 -26.77 20.35
N THR A 3 -11.90 -27.95 19.76
CA THR A 3 -12.32 -28.05 18.37
C THR A 3 -13.77 -27.60 18.29
N ALA A 4 -14.00 -26.30 18.04
CA ALA A 4 -15.34 -25.82 17.73
C ALA A 4 -15.84 -26.55 16.48
N SER A 5 -17.07 -27.06 16.51
CA SER A 5 -17.66 -27.73 15.36
C SER A 5 -17.83 -26.71 14.23
N THR A 6 -17.64 -27.13 12.97
CA THR A 6 -17.85 -26.27 11.80
C THR A 6 -19.28 -25.72 11.71
N ARG A 7 -20.23 -26.39 12.38
CA ARG A 7 -21.63 -25.93 12.56
C ARG A 7 -21.72 -24.70 13.46
N ASP A 8 -21.01 -24.72 14.59
CA ASP A 8 -21.04 -23.62 15.57
C ASP A 8 -20.37 -22.37 14.99
N LEU A 9 -19.32 -22.58 14.18
CA LEU A 9 -18.63 -21.50 13.49
C LEU A 9 -19.48 -20.84 12.40
N GLU A 10 -20.22 -21.62 11.61
CA GLU A 10 -21.16 -21.08 10.61
C GLU A 10 -22.27 -20.27 11.29
N ALA A 11 -22.83 -20.77 12.40
CA ALA A 11 -23.84 -20.05 13.16
C ALA A 11 -23.30 -18.73 13.76
N ALA A 12 -22.07 -18.73 14.27
CA ALA A 12 -21.48 -17.54 14.90
C ALA A 12 -20.99 -16.49 13.90
N THR A 13 -20.51 -16.91 12.72
CA THR A 13 -19.88 -16.00 11.74
C THR A 13 -20.74 -15.71 10.51
N GLY A 14 -21.80 -16.50 10.28
CA GLY A 14 -22.59 -16.46 9.05
C GLY A 14 -21.83 -16.95 7.81
N ILE A 15 -20.59 -17.44 7.97
CA ILE A 15 -19.76 -17.90 6.86
C ILE A 15 -20.12 -19.36 6.53
N PRO A 16 -20.52 -19.66 5.28
CA PRO A 16 -20.88 -21.02 4.90
C PRO A 16 -19.76 -22.02 5.18
N LYS A 17 -20.13 -23.23 5.65
CA LYS A 17 -19.14 -24.30 5.92
C LYS A 17 -18.20 -24.58 4.76
N SER A 18 -18.70 -24.49 3.52
CA SER A 18 -17.90 -24.70 2.31
C SER A 18 -16.76 -23.69 2.17
N CYS A 19 -16.95 -22.44 2.61
CA CYS A 19 -15.90 -21.42 2.62
C CYS A 19 -14.83 -21.76 3.65
N VAL A 20 -15.23 -22.13 4.87
CA VAL A 20 -14.28 -22.52 5.93
C VAL A 20 -13.48 -23.76 5.53
N ALA A 21 -14.14 -24.78 4.99
CA ALA A 21 -13.48 -26.00 4.52
C ALA A 21 -12.47 -25.71 3.41
N ARG A 22 -12.85 -24.87 2.43
CA ARG A 22 -11.95 -24.43 1.36
C ARG A 22 -10.75 -23.65 1.92
N TRP A 23 -10.96 -22.76 2.89
CA TRP A 23 -9.87 -22.04 3.53
C TRP A 23 -8.93 -22.95 4.30
N MET A 24 -9.44 -23.97 4.99
CA MET A 24 -8.59 -24.97 5.68
C MET A 24 -7.73 -25.77 4.70
N GLN A 25 -8.28 -26.14 3.53
CA GLN A 25 -7.52 -26.80 2.47
C GLN A 25 -6.43 -25.90 1.87
N GLN A 26 -6.67 -24.59 1.84
CA GLN A 26 -5.74 -23.60 1.31
C GLN A 26 -4.81 -23.02 2.36
N ALA A 27 -5.04 -23.26 3.66
CA ALA A 27 -4.37 -22.58 4.77
C ALA A 27 -2.86 -22.85 4.81
N THR A 28 -2.42 -24.01 4.34
CA THR A 28 -0.99 -24.34 4.24
C THR A 28 -0.25 -23.51 3.21
N GLN A 29 -0.89 -23.05 2.13
CA GLN A 29 -0.24 -22.25 1.09
C GLN A 29 0.26 -20.88 1.57
N PRO A 30 -0.54 -20.04 2.27
CA PRO A 30 -0.06 -18.79 2.84
C PRO A 30 0.85 -18.99 4.06
N LEU A 31 0.73 -20.11 4.80
CA LEU A 31 1.56 -20.40 5.98
C LEU A 31 2.96 -20.93 5.62
N LEU A 32 3.12 -21.64 4.50
CA LEU A 32 4.41 -22.15 4.00
C LEU A 32 5.16 -21.14 3.10
N ALA A 33 4.56 -20.00 2.81
CA ALA A 33 5.17 -18.97 1.98
C ALA A 33 6.21 -18.16 2.78
N ASP A 34 7.49 -18.48 2.60
CA ASP A 34 8.63 -17.70 3.12
C ASP A 34 8.89 -16.44 2.26
N GLY A 35 7.92 -15.53 2.28
CA GLY A 35 8.03 -14.23 1.62
C GLY A 35 6.75 -13.77 0.92
N PRO A 36 6.73 -12.53 0.43
CA PRO A 36 5.52 -11.93 -0.10
C PRO A 36 5.29 -12.44 -1.53
N LEU A 37 4.52 -13.52 -1.69
CA LEU A 37 3.87 -13.82 -2.97
C LEU A 37 2.80 -12.73 -3.21
N LYS A 38 3.22 -11.58 -3.75
CA LYS A 38 2.41 -10.41 -4.17
C LYS A 38 1.25 -10.05 -3.20
N ARG A 39 1.61 -9.48 -2.05
CA ARG A 39 0.64 -8.95 -1.07
C ARG A 39 0.22 -7.53 -1.46
N TYR A 40 -0.93 -7.36 -2.11
CA TYR A 40 -1.51 -6.03 -2.35
C TYR A 40 -2.27 -5.45 -1.15
N ASN A 41 -2.77 -6.29 -0.23
CA ASN A 41 -3.76 -5.88 0.78
C ASN A 41 -3.46 -6.31 2.22
N LEU A 42 -2.22 -6.68 2.55
CA LEU A 42 -1.83 -6.93 3.95
C LEU A 42 -0.91 -5.80 4.40
N SER A 43 -1.37 -5.02 5.38
CA SER A 43 -0.54 -4.04 6.10
C SER A 43 0.76 -4.73 6.54
N GLY A 44 1.91 -4.18 6.13
CA GLY A 44 3.22 -4.81 6.33
C GLY A 44 3.97 -5.25 5.06
N ALA A 45 3.53 -4.86 3.86
CA ALA A 45 4.26 -5.08 2.60
C ALA A 45 5.51 -4.17 2.42
N GLY A 46 6.26 -3.90 3.50
CA GLY A 46 7.57 -3.24 3.42
C GLY A 46 7.59 -1.77 2.97
N HIS A 47 6.45 -1.07 2.93
CA HIS A 47 6.47 0.37 2.66
C HIS A 47 6.76 1.15 3.94
N SER A 48 8.05 1.46 4.18
CA SER A 48 8.49 2.38 5.23
C SER A 48 8.87 3.77 4.70
N GLU A 49 8.51 4.12 3.46
CA GLU A 49 8.68 5.49 2.96
C GLU A 49 7.34 6.21 2.97
N GLU A 50 7.04 6.79 4.12
CA GLU A 50 5.97 7.77 4.22
C GLU A 50 6.41 9.04 3.50
N ILE A 51 5.57 9.49 2.57
CA ILE A 51 5.72 10.79 1.92
C ILE A 51 5.63 11.86 3.02
N PRO A 52 6.53 12.84 3.05
CA PRO A 52 6.52 13.88 4.07
C PRO A 52 5.23 14.71 3.95
N ASP A 53 4.70 15.10 5.10
CA ASP A 53 3.56 16.00 5.24
C ASP A 53 2.37 15.63 4.32
N THR A 54 1.87 14.41 4.51
CA THR A 54 0.71 13.90 3.78
C THR A 54 -0.53 14.77 3.95
N ALA A 55 -0.71 15.42 5.11
CA ALA A 55 -1.80 16.35 5.35
C ALA A 55 -1.73 17.58 4.44
N ALA A 56 -0.57 18.24 4.34
CA ALA A 56 -0.41 19.38 3.45
C ALA A 56 -0.53 18.98 1.98
N LEU A 57 -0.02 17.80 1.60
CA LEU A 57 -0.17 17.27 0.24
C LEU A 57 -1.64 17.05 -0.12
N VAL A 58 -2.43 16.42 0.77
CA VAL A 58 -3.86 16.21 0.57
C VAL A 58 -4.59 17.55 0.46
N ALA A 59 -4.30 18.52 1.33
CA ALA A 59 -4.88 19.86 1.24
C ALA A 59 -4.54 20.56 -0.09
N TYR A 60 -3.32 20.39 -0.60
CA TYR A 60 -2.92 20.89 -1.91
C TYR A 60 -3.69 20.22 -3.06
N MET A 61 -3.89 18.89 -2.99
CA MET A 61 -4.67 18.15 -3.97
C MET A 61 -6.14 18.60 -4.00
N HIS A 62 -6.75 18.85 -2.84
CA HIS A 62 -8.10 19.40 -2.74
C HIS A 62 -8.18 20.79 -3.39
N LYS A 63 -7.25 21.71 -3.06
CA LYS A 63 -7.21 23.05 -3.69
C LYS A 63 -7.13 23.01 -5.22
N LEU A 64 -6.36 22.07 -5.79
CA LEU A 64 -6.30 21.90 -7.24
C LEU A 64 -7.64 21.44 -7.81
N ARG A 65 -8.29 20.48 -7.14
CA ARG A 65 -9.59 19.95 -7.57
C ARG A 65 -10.71 20.98 -7.42
N ASP A 66 -10.69 21.78 -6.36
CA ASP A 66 -11.64 22.88 -6.13
C ASP A 66 -11.49 23.98 -7.18
N ALA A 67 -10.29 24.14 -7.75
CA ALA A 67 -10.03 24.99 -8.90
C ALA A 67 -10.33 24.31 -10.26
N GLU A 68 -11.08 23.21 -10.26
CA GLU A 68 -11.44 22.39 -11.44
C GLU A 68 -10.23 21.84 -12.22
N ARG A 69 -9.06 21.74 -11.59
CA ARG A 69 -7.86 21.18 -12.22
C ARG A 69 -7.70 19.72 -11.87
N ALA A 70 -7.47 18.89 -12.88
CA ALA A 70 -7.07 17.51 -12.67
C ALA A 70 -5.75 17.44 -11.90
N VAL A 71 -5.74 16.66 -10.82
CA VAL A 71 -4.53 16.37 -10.06
C VAL A 71 -3.71 15.36 -10.85
N THR A 72 -2.45 15.69 -11.15
CA THR A 72 -1.55 14.83 -11.93
C THR A 72 -0.26 14.56 -11.17
N CYS A 73 0.48 13.52 -11.57
CA CYS A 73 1.78 13.18 -10.97
C CYS A 73 2.74 14.38 -10.97
N THR A 74 2.74 15.19 -12.04
CA THR A 74 3.55 16.42 -12.13
C THR A 74 3.24 17.42 -11.01
N HIS A 75 1.97 17.56 -10.63
CA HIS A 75 1.59 18.44 -9.52
C HIS A 75 2.12 17.93 -8.18
N LEU A 76 2.02 16.62 -7.92
CA LEU A 76 2.52 15.98 -6.70
C LEU A 76 4.04 16.08 -6.60
N VAL A 77 4.73 15.78 -7.70
CA VAL A 77 6.18 15.93 -7.80
C VAL A 77 6.60 17.39 -7.58
N ASN A 78 5.91 18.36 -8.18
CA ASN A 78 6.22 19.78 -7.98
C ASN A 78 5.98 20.24 -6.54
N PHE A 79 4.95 19.72 -5.86
CA PHE A 79 4.75 19.97 -4.44
C PHE A 79 5.97 19.50 -3.62
N LEU A 80 6.41 18.27 -3.83
CA LEU A 80 7.59 17.71 -3.16
C LEU A 80 8.87 18.50 -3.49
N LYS A 81 9.05 18.91 -4.74
CA LYS A 81 10.19 19.74 -5.16
C LYS A 81 10.24 21.10 -4.46
N ARG A 82 9.08 21.69 -4.13
CA ARG A 82 8.97 23.02 -3.50
C ARG A 82 9.08 22.96 -1.99
N HIS A 83 8.44 21.98 -1.36
CA HIS A 83 8.28 21.94 0.10
C HIS A 83 9.16 20.90 0.79
N HIS A 84 9.59 19.86 0.07
CA HIS A 84 10.32 18.72 0.62
C HIS A 84 11.53 18.30 -0.23
N ARG A 85 12.21 19.28 -0.86
CA ARG A 85 13.39 19.01 -1.72
C ARG A 85 14.48 18.18 -1.04
N PRO A 86 14.87 18.43 0.23
CA PRO A 86 15.89 17.62 0.89
C PRO A 86 15.49 16.16 1.00
N TRP A 87 14.23 15.90 1.39
CA TRP A 87 13.68 14.54 1.45
C TRP A 87 13.66 13.88 0.07
N LEU A 88 13.22 14.61 -0.96
CA LEU A 88 13.19 14.11 -2.33
C LEU A 88 14.59 13.73 -2.84
N ASN A 89 15.62 14.50 -2.50
CA ASN A 89 17.00 14.19 -2.87
C ASN A 89 17.50 12.89 -2.20
N VAL A 90 17.21 12.71 -0.91
CA VAL A 90 17.56 11.47 -0.18
C VAL A 90 16.84 10.27 -0.77
N TYR A 91 15.55 10.41 -1.06
CA TYR A 91 14.73 9.40 -1.71
C TYR A 91 15.30 9.00 -3.08
N LEU A 92 15.60 9.98 -3.95
CA LEU A 92 16.16 9.70 -5.27
C LEU A 92 17.57 9.07 -5.20
N ALA A 93 18.38 9.43 -4.21
CA ALA A 93 19.71 8.86 -4.03
C ALA A 93 19.69 7.39 -3.58
N THR A 94 18.64 6.96 -2.89
CA THR A 94 18.48 5.59 -2.38
C THR A 94 17.76 4.66 -3.36
N LYS A 95 17.00 5.20 -4.32
CA LYS A 95 16.30 4.38 -5.31
C LYS A 95 17.22 3.86 -6.40
N LYS A 96 17.28 2.53 -6.53
CA LYS A 96 17.80 1.85 -7.72
C LYS A 96 16.79 2.02 -8.85
N ALA A 97 17.10 2.88 -9.82
CA ALA A 97 16.35 2.99 -11.06
C ALA A 97 17.15 2.36 -12.20
N GLU A 98 16.44 1.70 -13.12
CA GLU A 98 17.02 1.20 -14.37
C GLU A 98 17.65 2.33 -15.20
N TYR A 99 17.10 3.54 -15.08
CA TYR A 99 17.58 4.74 -15.75
C TYR A 99 17.82 5.89 -14.75
N PRO A 100 18.99 5.93 -14.08
CA PRO A 100 19.33 6.98 -13.11
C PRO A 100 19.36 8.40 -13.73
N SER A 101 19.63 8.50 -15.03
CA SER A 101 19.63 9.77 -15.76
C SER A 101 18.25 10.43 -15.80
N LEU A 102 17.17 9.65 -15.91
CA LEU A 102 15.81 10.19 -15.91
C LEU A 102 15.42 10.78 -14.55
N LEU A 103 15.91 10.18 -13.45
CA LEU A 103 15.67 10.72 -12.11
C LEU A 103 16.29 12.11 -11.91
N ARG A 104 17.37 12.44 -12.63
CA ARG A 104 18.01 13.77 -12.56
C ARG A 104 17.19 14.88 -13.24
N LEU A 105 16.18 14.52 -14.04
CA LEU A 105 15.28 15.49 -14.68
C LEU A 105 14.14 15.94 -13.74
N LEU A 106 14.03 15.33 -12.56
CA LEU A 106 13.08 15.69 -11.51
C LEU A 106 13.72 16.70 -10.55
#